data_AF-A0A4Y3TNS6-F1
#
_entry.id   AF-A0A4Y3TNS6-F1
#
_cell.length_a   1.000
_cell.length_b   1.000
_cell.length_c   1.000
_cell.angle_alpha   90.00
_cell.angle_beta   90.00
_cell.angle_gamma   90.00
#
_symmetry.space_group_name_H-M   'P 1'
#
loop_
_entity.id
_entity.type
_entity.pdbx_description
1 polymer ?
#
loop_
_entity_poly.entity_id
_entity_poly.type
_entity_poly.pdbx_seq_one_letter_code
_entity_poly.pdbx_strand_id
1 'polypeptide(L)'
;MKINGAWRAAREAAGLSPEIVPYTVRHTMATELITRGVPEIEVASLMGHAMPNLRTTGRYVHVRPDFLANARQAIEEVASAIDRVAARSMVNLNLRANSVLDSTAKDGSPMHKPQKTVGFLPDKDGGRNRD
;
A
#
# COMPACT_ATOMS: atom_id res chain seq x y z
N MET A 1 31.90 -19.89 -36.65
CA MET A 1 31.81 -18.65 -35.84
C MET A 1 31.51 -19.05 -34.39
N LYS A 2 32.25 -18.53 -33.39
CA LYS A 2 31.96 -18.78 -31.96
C LYS A 2 30.76 -17.94 -31.51
N ILE A 3 29.97 -18.42 -30.54
CA ILE A 3 28.78 -17.72 -30.00
C ILE A 3 29.08 -16.27 -29.60
N ASN A 4 30.21 -16.03 -28.93
CA ASN A 4 30.61 -14.68 -28.51
C ASN A 4 30.88 -13.73 -29.70
N GLY A 5 31.39 -14.26 -30.81
CA GLY A 5 31.61 -13.47 -32.02
C GLY A 5 30.28 -13.10 -32.69
N ALA A 6 29.37 -14.07 -32.78
CA ALA A 6 28.02 -13.86 -33.31
C ALA A 6 27.25 -12.80 -32.49
N TRP A 7 27.31 -12.92 -31.15
CA TRP A 7 26.68 -11.96 -30.24
C TRP A 7 27.22 -10.55 -30.42
N ARG A 8 28.55 -10.38 -30.48
CA ARG A 8 29.16 -9.06 -30.69
C ARG A 8 28.68 -8.42 -31.99
N ALA A 9 28.70 -9.18 -33.09
CA ALA A 9 28.23 -8.68 -34.38
C ALA A 9 26.75 -8.25 -34.32
N ALA A 10 25.88 -9.08 -33.73
CA ALA A 10 24.46 -8.76 -33.57
C ALA A 10 24.23 -7.54 -32.68
N ARG A 11 24.97 -7.41 -31.57
CA ARG A 11 24.89 -6.28 -30.63
C ARG A 11 25.28 -4.96 -31.30
N GLU A 12 26.40 -4.95 -32.03
CA GLU A 12 26.86 -3.77 -32.77
C GLU A 12 25.88 -3.39 -33.88
N ALA A 13 25.36 -4.37 -34.63
CA ALA A 13 24.35 -4.12 -35.66
C ALA A 13 23.04 -3.54 -35.10
N ALA A 14 22.69 -3.88 -33.85
CA ALA A 14 21.54 -3.35 -33.14
C ALA A 14 21.80 -2.01 -32.44
N GLY A 15 23.03 -1.46 -32.49
CA GLY A 15 23.39 -0.21 -31.81
C GLY A 15 23.36 -0.28 -30.29
N LEU A 16 23.53 -1.48 -29.72
CA LEU A 16 23.42 -1.71 -28.27
C LEU A 16 24.76 -1.56 -27.56
N SER A 17 24.72 -0.94 -26.37
CA SER A 17 25.87 -0.73 -25.49
C SER A 17 26.65 -2.03 -25.21
N PRO A 18 27.99 -1.99 -25.08
CA PRO A 18 28.81 -3.16 -24.72
C PRO A 18 28.44 -3.84 -23.40
N GLU A 19 27.74 -3.14 -22.51
CA GLU A 19 27.24 -3.70 -21.24
C GLU A 19 26.09 -4.72 -21.45
N ILE A 20 25.43 -4.68 -22.62
CA ILE A 20 24.37 -5.62 -22.97
C ILE A 20 25.01 -6.95 -23.38
N VAL A 21 24.98 -7.88 -22.43
CA VAL A 21 25.52 -9.24 -22.59
C VAL A 21 24.37 -10.23 -22.83
N PRO A 22 24.64 -11.46 -23.30
CA PRO A 22 23.56 -12.45 -23.52
C PRO A 22 22.71 -12.69 -22.27
N TYR A 23 23.32 -12.57 -21.09
CA TYR A 23 22.63 -12.70 -19.81
C TYR A 23 21.61 -11.59 -19.55
N THR A 24 21.81 -10.38 -20.10
CA THR A 24 20.86 -9.27 -20.03
C THR A 24 19.55 -9.65 -20.71
N VAL A 25 19.61 -10.20 -21.93
CA VAL A 25 18.42 -10.65 -22.67
C VAL A 25 17.63 -11.68 -21.87
N ARG A 26 18.35 -12.63 -21.26
CA ARG A 26 17.76 -13.65 -20.41
C ARG A 26 17.01 -13.07 -19.20
N HIS A 27 17.57 -12.05 -18.56
CA HIS A 27 16.89 -11.34 -17.48
C HIS A 27 15.69 -10.54 -17.96
N THR A 28 15.82 -9.82 -19.08
CA THR A 28 14.72 -9.07 -19.68
C THR A 28 13.53 -9.97 -19.96
N MET A 29 13.76 -11.15 -20.56
CA MET A 29 12.68 -12.09 -20.85
C MET A 29 11.99 -12.60 -19.59
N ALA A 30 12.73 -12.87 -18.52
CA ALA A 30 12.13 -13.30 -17.25
C ALA A 30 11.26 -12.20 -16.64
N THR A 31 11.74 -10.95 -16.61
CA THR A 31 10.96 -9.79 -16.17
C THR A 31 9.68 -9.64 -17.00
N GLU A 32 9.76 -9.72 -18.32
CA GLU A 32 8.60 -9.61 -19.23
C GLU A 32 7.54 -10.68 -18.95
N LEU A 33 7.95 -11.94 -18.78
CA LEU A 33 7.02 -13.04 -18.51
C LEU A 33 6.30 -12.86 -17.18
N ILE A 34 7.03 -12.46 -16.13
CA ILE A 34 6.45 -12.21 -14.81
C ILE A 34 5.53 -11.00 -14.82
N THR A 35 5.90 -9.95 -15.55
CA THR A 35 5.05 -8.75 -15.75
C THR A 35 3.72 -9.10 -16.41
N ARG A 36 3.73 -10.10 -17.31
CA ARG A 36 2.53 -10.63 -17.98
C ARG A 36 1.77 -11.66 -17.15
N GLY A 37 2.18 -11.92 -15.91
CA GLY A 37 1.50 -12.82 -14.99
C GLY A 37 1.82 -14.31 -15.17
N VAL A 38 2.86 -14.66 -15.93
CA VAL A 38 3.29 -16.06 -16.06
C VAL A 38 3.74 -16.58 -14.68
N PRO A 39 3.32 -17.80 -14.26
CA PRO A 39 3.71 -18.35 -12.98
C PRO A 39 5.24 -18.47 -12.82
N GLU A 40 5.76 -18.12 -11.64
CA GLU A 40 7.20 -18.13 -11.35
C GLU A 40 7.85 -19.50 -11.55
N ILE A 41 7.10 -20.57 -11.27
CA ILE A 41 7.56 -21.94 -11.48
C ILE A 41 7.83 -22.24 -12.96
N GLU A 42 7.00 -21.72 -13.86
CA GLU A 42 7.16 -21.88 -15.30
C GLU A 42 8.35 -21.06 -15.80
N VAL A 43 8.48 -19.81 -15.34
CA VAL A 43 9.62 -18.96 -15.67
C VAL A 43 10.93 -19.56 -15.15
N ALA A 44 10.94 -20.10 -13.93
CA ALA A 44 12.10 -20.77 -13.35
C ALA A 44 12.51 -22.01 -14.13
N SER A 45 11.53 -22.81 -14.56
CA SER A 45 11.75 -24.02 -15.36
C SER A 45 12.26 -23.67 -16.76
N LEU A 46 11.71 -22.64 -17.40
CA LEU A 46 12.21 -22.10 -18.67
C LEU A 46 13.66 -21.61 -18.55
N MET A 47 14.01 -21.01 -17.41
CA MET A 47 15.37 -20.62 -17.10
C MET A 47 16.26 -21.82 -16.71
N GLY A 48 15.72 -23.00 -16.42
CA GLY A 48 16.52 -24.12 -15.93
C GLY A 48 17.09 -23.86 -14.53
N HIS A 49 16.38 -23.10 -13.69
CA HIS A 49 16.73 -22.95 -12.28
C HIS A 49 16.45 -24.27 -11.54
N ALA A 50 17.37 -24.65 -10.65
CA ALA A 50 17.24 -25.88 -9.87
C ALA A 50 16.10 -25.78 -8.86
N MET A 51 15.09 -26.64 -9.02
CA MET A 51 13.98 -26.78 -8.09
C MET A 51 14.39 -27.58 -6.84
N PRO A 52 13.86 -27.26 -5.64
CA PRO A 52 12.81 -26.28 -5.35
C PRO A 52 13.30 -24.86 -5.03
N ASN A 53 14.59 -24.57 -5.20
CA ASN A 53 15.19 -23.30 -4.78
C ASN A 53 14.94 -22.18 -5.80
N LEU A 54 13.76 -21.57 -5.72
CA LEU A 54 13.31 -20.45 -6.57
C LEU A 54 13.96 -19.09 -6.24
N ARG A 55 14.98 -19.05 -5.38
CA ARG A 55 15.63 -17.79 -4.93
C ARG A 55 16.07 -16.90 -6.10
N THR A 56 16.49 -17.50 -7.21
CA THR A 56 16.90 -16.79 -8.43
C THR A 56 15.72 -16.16 -9.19
N THR A 57 14.55 -16.81 -9.19
CA THR A 57 13.32 -16.28 -9.82
C THR A 57 12.63 -15.26 -8.92
N GLY A 58 12.77 -15.38 -7.59
CA GLY A 58 12.24 -14.43 -6.61
C GLY A 58 12.63 -12.97 -6.85
N ARG A 59 13.71 -12.71 -7.61
CA ARG A 59 14.13 -11.36 -8.01
C ARG A 59 13.09 -10.61 -8.86
N TYR A 60 12.19 -11.30 -9.56
CA TYR A 60 11.22 -10.68 -10.46
C TYR A 60 9.84 -10.47 -9.85
N VAL A 61 9.57 -10.95 -8.64
CA VAL A 61 8.23 -10.96 -8.03
C VAL A 61 7.62 -9.56 -7.96
N HIS A 62 8.46 -8.53 -7.76
CA HIS A 62 8.04 -7.14 -7.66
C HIS A 62 7.40 -6.56 -8.93
N VAL A 63 7.62 -7.14 -10.11
CA VAL A 63 6.99 -6.68 -11.36
C VAL A 63 5.68 -7.40 -11.68
N ARG A 64 5.24 -8.33 -10.82
CA ARG A 64 3.96 -9.03 -11.03
C ARG A 64 2.79 -8.04 -11.00
N PRO A 65 1.79 -8.22 -11.87
CA PRO A 65 0.63 -7.32 -11.92
C PRO A 65 -0.23 -7.39 -10.65
N ASP A 66 -0.20 -8.52 -9.95
CA ASP A 66 -0.93 -8.78 -8.71
C ASP A 66 -0.03 -8.71 -7.47
N PHE A 67 1.18 -8.15 -7.59
CA PHE A 67 2.12 -8.07 -6.48
C PHE A 67 1.47 -7.38 -5.27
N LEU A 68 1.45 -8.07 -4.13
CA LEU A 68 0.83 -7.62 -2.86
C LEU A 68 -0.69 -7.41 -2.88
N ALA A 69 -1.41 -7.83 -3.93
CA ALA A 69 -2.87 -7.70 -3.98
C ALA A 69 -3.57 -8.37 -2.77
N ASN A 70 -3.12 -9.57 -2.40
CA ASN A 70 -3.66 -10.29 -1.24
C ASN A 70 -3.32 -9.60 0.09
N ALA A 71 -2.10 -9.05 0.22
CA ALA A 71 -1.69 -8.33 1.42
C ALA A 71 -2.52 -7.05 1.58
N ARG A 72 -2.75 -6.32 0.49
CA ARG A 72 -3.66 -5.17 0.45
C ARG A 72 -5.06 -5.58 0.91
N GLN A 73 -5.62 -6.64 0.32
CA GLN A 73 -6.97 -7.12 0.67
C GLN A 73 -7.10 -7.47 2.16
N ALA A 74 -6.13 -8.19 2.72
CA ALA A 74 -6.12 -8.53 4.14
C ALA A 74 -6.07 -7.29 5.05
N ILE A 75 -5.31 -6.25 4.65
CA ILE A 75 -5.25 -4.98 5.40
C ILE A 75 -6.61 -4.27 5.37
N GLU A 76 -7.28 -4.22 4.21
CA GLU A 76 -8.61 -3.61 4.07
C GLU A 76 -9.67 -4.32 4.93
N GLU A 77 -9.60 -5.65 5.03
CA GLU A 77 -10.49 -6.45 5.88
C GLU A 77 -10.30 -6.14 7.36
N VAL A 78 -9.04 -6.01 7.81
CA VAL A 78 -8.72 -5.61 9.19
C VAL A 78 -9.24 -4.21 9.49
N ALA A 79 -9.03 -3.25 8.57
CA ALA A 79 -9.53 -1.89 8.72
C ALA A 79 -11.06 -1.86 8.85
N SER A 80 -11.78 -2.58 7.98
CA SER A 80 -13.24 -2.66 8.05
C SER A 80 -13.75 -3.27 9.37
N ALA A 81 -13.04 -4.25 9.93
CA ALA A 81 -13.43 -4.84 11.21
C ALA A 81 -13.29 -3.83 12.36
N ILE A 82 -12.23 -3.03 12.37
CA ILE A 82 -12.01 -1.97 13.36
C ILE A 82 -13.14 -0.92 13.26
N ASP A 83 -13.46 -0.46 12.05
CA ASP A 83 -14.50 0.54 11.82
C ASP A 83 -15.87 0.09 12.33
N ARG A 84 -16.23 -1.20 12.13
CA ARG A 84 -17.50 -1.75 12.62
C ARG A 84 -17.60 -1.74 14.14
N VAL A 85 -16.49 -1.98 14.84
CA VAL A 85 -16.45 -1.95 16.30
C VAL A 85 -16.46 -0.51 16.81
N ALA A 86 -15.69 0.39 16.18
CA ALA A 86 -15.64 1.80 16.55
C ALA A 86 -16.98 2.54 16.30
N ALA A 87 -17.71 2.17 15.24
CA ALA A 87 -19.03 2.73 14.93
C ALA A 87 -20.12 2.30 15.93
N ARG A 88 -19.88 1.24 16.71
CA ARG A 88 -20.80 0.79 17.76
C ARG A 88 -20.46 1.53 19.05
N SER A 89 -21.34 2.43 19.50
CA SER A 89 -21.19 3.04 20.83
C SER A 89 -21.03 1.94 21.89
N MET A 90 -19.85 1.86 22.50
CA MET A 90 -19.57 0.90 23.59
C MET A 90 -20.34 1.24 24.87
N VAL A 91 -20.92 2.45 24.95
CA VAL A 91 -21.67 2.91 26.10
C VAL A 91 -23.15 2.96 25.74
N ASN A 92 -23.93 2.10 26.39
CA ASN A 92 -25.39 2.15 26.35
C ASN A 92 -25.83 3.28 27.30
N LEU A 93 -25.79 4.54 26.85
CA LEU A 93 -26.30 5.68 27.61
C LEU A 93 -27.85 5.68 27.60
N ASN A 94 -28.46 4.63 28.15
CA ASN A 94 -29.79 4.70 28.75
C ASN A 94 -29.69 5.19 30.21
N LEU A 95 -28.81 6.17 30.45
CA LEU A 95 -28.82 6.95 31.68
C LEU A 95 -30.01 7.90 31.58
N ARG A 96 -31.18 7.46 32.04
CA ARG A 96 -32.22 8.41 32.45
C ARG A 96 -31.62 9.23 33.59
N ALA A 97 -31.23 10.45 33.27
CA ALA A 97 -30.79 11.42 34.26
C ALA A 97 -31.96 11.72 35.20
N ASN A 98 -32.12 10.93 36.25
CA ASN A 98 -32.81 11.37 37.45
C ASN A 98 -31.86 12.34 38.13
N SER A 99 -31.99 13.62 37.77
CA SER A 99 -31.48 14.71 38.59
C SER A 99 -32.12 14.55 39.96
N VAL A 100 -31.33 14.08 40.92
CA VAL A 100 -31.62 14.31 42.34
C VAL A 100 -31.37 15.79 42.53
N LEU A 101 -32.42 16.60 42.47
CA LEU A 101 -32.35 17.98 42.94
C LEU A 101 -32.03 17.91 44.42
N ASP A 102 -30.78 18.23 44.73
CA ASP A 102 -30.28 18.41 46.08
C ASP A 102 -31.13 19.44 46.80
N SER A 103 -31.64 19.04 47.95
CA SER A 103 -32.32 19.92 48.87
C SER A 103 -31.29 20.89 49.47
N THR A 104 -31.37 22.18 49.13
CA THR A 104 -31.36 23.32 50.09
C THR A 104 -31.21 24.69 49.41
N ALA A 105 -32.33 25.42 49.37
CA ALA A 105 -32.56 26.82 49.76
C ALA A 105 -31.55 27.98 49.44
N LYS A 106 -32.13 28.99 48.76
CA LYS A 106 -31.86 30.47 48.75
C LYS A 106 -30.65 30.92 47.91
N ASP A 107 -30.72 31.84 46.96
CA ASP A 107 -31.59 32.99 46.74
C ASP A 107 -32.12 33.09 45.28
N GLY A 108 -33.04 34.02 45.05
CA GLY A 108 -33.70 34.23 43.76
C GLY A 108 -32.99 35.25 42.89
N SER A 109 -32.67 34.87 41.65
CA SER A 109 -32.65 35.74 40.47
C SER A 109 -32.63 34.90 39.17
N PRO A 110 -33.28 35.34 38.07
CA PRO A 110 -33.61 34.48 36.95
C PRO A 110 -32.48 34.31 35.92
N MET A 111 -32.46 33.11 35.33
CA MET A 111 -31.56 32.65 34.25
C MET A 111 -31.55 33.56 33.01
N HIS A 112 -30.36 33.86 32.50
CA HIS A 112 -30.12 34.24 31.11
C HIS A 112 -29.15 33.25 30.46
N LYS A 113 -29.56 32.61 29.35
CA LYS A 113 -28.68 31.79 28.49
C LYS A 113 -28.40 32.56 27.20
N PRO A 114 -27.16 32.49 26.68
CA PRO A 114 -26.97 32.24 25.24
C PRO A 114 -25.90 31.14 25.02
N GLN A 115 -26.22 30.04 24.35
CA GLN A 115 -26.13 29.77 22.90
C GLN A 115 -24.71 29.53 22.33
N LYS A 116 -24.47 28.23 22.07
CA LYS A 116 -23.71 27.54 21.00
C LYS A 116 -22.75 28.35 20.10
N THR A 117 -21.47 27.94 20.07
CA THR A 117 -20.74 27.54 18.83
C THR A 117 -19.41 26.87 19.18
N VAL A 118 -19.22 25.59 18.82
CA VAL A 118 -17.87 25.04 18.56
C VAL A 118 -17.83 24.69 17.08
N GLY A 119 -17.37 25.67 16.30
CA GLY A 119 -17.05 25.49 14.89
C GLY A 119 -15.72 24.75 14.76
N PHE A 120 -15.69 23.80 13.83
CA PHE A 120 -14.47 23.24 13.26
C PHE A 120 -13.79 24.33 12.43
N LEU A 121 -12.64 24.85 12.90
CA LEU A 121 -11.76 25.68 12.08
C LEU A 121 -10.78 24.78 11.32
N PRO A 122 -10.64 24.93 10.00
CA PRO A 122 -9.39 24.66 9.29
C PRO A 122 -8.61 25.97 9.15
N ASP A 123 -7.33 26.00 9.52
CA ASP A 123 -6.44 27.11 9.18
C ASP A 123 -5.38 26.71 8.16
N LYS A 124 -5.19 27.64 7.23
CA LYS A 124 -4.57 27.56 5.90
C LYS A 124 -3.05 27.65 5.89
N ASP A 125 -2.52 27.16 4.77
CA ASP A 125 -1.32 27.54 4.03
C ASP A 125 -0.45 28.70 4.55
N GLY A 126 0.86 28.44 4.58
CA GLY A 126 1.90 29.46 4.70
C GLY A 126 3.17 29.02 3.97
N GLY A 127 3.24 29.30 2.66
CA GLY A 127 4.44 29.10 1.85
C GLY A 127 5.63 29.95 2.31
N ARG A 128 6.84 29.43 2.11
CA ARG A 128 8.10 30.19 2.15
C ARG A 128 9.11 29.56 1.19
N ASN A 129 9.41 30.29 0.11
CA ASN A 129 10.56 30.09 -0.76
C ASN A 129 11.88 30.28 0.02
N ARG A 130 12.93 29.55 -0.38
CA ARG A 130 14.33 30.01 -0.38
C ARG A 130 15.17 29.10 -1.30
N ASP A 131 15.86 29.80 -2.20
CA ASP A 131 17.20 29.57 -2.80
C ASP A 131 17.44 28.33 -3.69
#